data_AF-A0A0N0P837-F1
#
_entry.id   AF-A0A0N0P837-F1
#
_cell.length_a   1.000
_cell.length_b   1.000
_cell.length_c   1.000
_cell.angle_alpha   90.00
_cell.angle_beta   90.00
_cell.angle_gamma   90.00
#
_symmetry.space_group_name_H-M   'P 1'
#
loop_
_entity.id
_entity.type
_entity.pdbx_description
1 polymer ?
#
loop_
_entity_poly.entity_id
_entity_poly.type
_entity_poly.pdbx_seq_one_letter_code
_entity_poly.pdbx_strand_id
1 'polypeptide(L)'
;MHTAFLVVVHVVITAALLAYIADVAMPFYVYRRGSPSVTGPTTTTPIAWSQRPLFLVADEHQHASQLAQHLVYRDATAATALNASVVLRSSVFQLLLAAFTFLVLTRVVPAPYGRHAQRLHFPITLPSRVSWILQESPTLMSVLYFIAIEFPRAMGHGPFASASANSNVDGYGSTAASSLSTEQTHNRFYGHCTSYWECVWTACTQQHIGLLLFVMHYVHRSWIYPLFIPSSAHSVPLLVTWSATVYCAFNGRLQVLASAAAAAAAASGNSAGVLRPSSVQLLRCWLSRGCSTPAASTVSRESFVWTAVMLVYVAAFFGGPALFFYGQRVNMQADYYLVSLREGRRWGKNKRVDEVGCGDDNDLHLDGPAEPAAGAENNKGGYRIPTGGWFDQVSCANFLGELMEWAGYVLVVAAVTAGTDCSEVATLAATSSSAYANSAGWYGSGLLHIPSWFLTNFVLHSPIVAVLQVFATPYALAALSFFVYVWCNLVPRAVEHHRWYRDTFGVVYDDLHRRALIPGIL
;
A
#
# COMPACT_ATOMS: atom_id res chain seq x y z
N MET A 1 28.85 -14.73 -17.20
CA MET A 1 27.69 -14.40 -18.05
C MET A 1 26.45 -14.03 -17.22
N HIS A 2 26.04 -14.84 -16.23
CA HIS A 2 24.87 -14.53 -15.38
C HIS A 2 24.95 -13.19 -14.61
N THR A 3 26.07 -12.86 -13.97
CA THR A 3 26.21 -11.58 -13.23
C THR A 3 26.10 -10.36 -14.14
N ALA A 4 26.73 -10.39 -15.32
CA ALA A 4 26.67 -9.28 -16.27
C ALA A 4 25.24 -9.08 -16.80
N PHE A 5 24.54 -10.18 -17.14
CA PHE A 5 23.13 -10.13 -17.52
C PHE A 5 22.25 -9.52 -16.43
N LEU A 6 22.42 -9.96 -15.17
CA LEU A 6 21.67 -9.43 -14.03
C LEU A 6 21.94 -7.95 -13.79
N VAL A 7 23.18 -7.50 -13.95
CA VAL A 7 23.54 -6.08 -13.85
C VAL A 7 22.86 -5.27 -14.96
N VAL A 8 22.87 -5.75 -16.21
CA VAL A 8 22.20 -5.07 -17.34
C VAL A 8 20.69 -4.99 -17.11
N VAL A 9 20.05 -6.12 -16.76
CA VAL A 9 18.61 -6.16 -16.43
C VAL A 9 18.29 -5.19 -15.30
N HIS A 10 19.12 -5.17 -14.25
CA HIS A 10 18.93 -4.28 -13.12
C HIS A 10 19.08 -2.80 -13.48
N VAL A 11 20.08 -2.44 -14.31
CA VAL A 11 20.26 -1.08 -14.82
C VAL A 11 19.05 -0.66 -15.65
N VAL A 12 18.54 -1.53 -16.53
CA VAL A 12 17.35 -1.25 -17.35
C VAL A 12 16.13 -1.04 -16.47
N ILE A 13 15.88 -1.90 -15.48
CA ILE A 13 14.74 -1.77 -14.57
C ILE A 13 14.87 -0.53 -13.69
N THR A 14 16.07 -0.26 -13.19
CA THR A 14 16.35 0.95 -12.42
C THR A 14 16.09 2.19 -13.27
N ALA A 15 16.59 2.22 -14.50
CA ALA A 15 16.38 3.32 -15.42
C ALA A 15 14.89 3.48 -15.75
N ALA A 16 14.16 2.38 -15.98
CA ALA A 16 12.72 2.41 -16.21
C ALA A 16 11.94 2.91 -14.98
N LEU A 17 12.31 2.48 -13.77
CA LEU A 17 11.69 2.93 -12.52
C LEU A 17 11.98 4.41 -12.26
N LEU A 18 13.23 4.83 -12.41
CA LEU A 18 13.62 6.23 -12.23
C LEU A 18 13.00 7.13 -13.30
N ALA A 19 12.95 6.67 -14.56
CA ALA A 19 12.25 7.37 -15.64
C ALA A 19 10.75 7.43 -15.35
N TYR A 20 10.13 6.35 -14.87
CA TYR A 20 8.74 6.36 -14.46
C TYR A 20 8.49 7.35 -13.30
N ILE A 21 9.36 7.34 -12.29
CA ILE A 21 9.32 8.29 -11.16
C ILE A 21 9.58 9.73 -11.64
N ALA A 22 10.36 9.95 -12.70
CA ALA A 22 10.70 11.28 -13.22
C ALA A 22 9.65 11.84 -14.19
N ASP A 23 9.20 11.07 -15.18
CA ASP A 23 8.12 11.41 -16.13
C ASP A 23 6.77 11.51 -15.42
N VAL A 24 6.54 10.59 -14.48
CA VAL A 24 5.34 10.51 -13.65
C VAL A 24 5.74 10.86 -12.23
N ALA A 25 6.46 11.97 -12.03
CA ALA A 25 6.72 12.56 -10.71
C ALA A 25 5.39 12.83 -10.04
N MET A 26 4.87 11.79 -9.40
CA MET A 26 3.48 11.38 -9.46
C MET A 26 2.64 12.52 -8.89
N PRO A 27 2.13 13.47 -9.71
CA PRO A 27 1.74 14.76 -9.15
C PRO A 27 0.45 14.54 -8.38
N PHE A 28 0.39 15.05 -7.15
CA PHE A 28 -0.90 15.20 -6.51
C PHE A 28 -1.57 16.44 -7.09
N TYR A 29 -2.52 16.25 -7.99
CA TYR A 29 -3.23 17.36 -8.62
C TYR A 29 -4.24 17.96 -7.63
N VAL A 30 -4.09 19.24 -7.32
CA VAL A 30 -4.94 20.04 -6.43
C VAL A 30 -5.80 20.99 -7.26
N TYR A 31 -6.99 21.30 -6.76
CA TYR A 31 -7.89 22.29 -7.35
C TYR A 31 -7.93 23.58 -6.51
N ARG A 32 -7.74 24.74 -7.16
CA ARG A 32 -7.86 26.06 -6.52
C ARG A 32 -8.89 26.92 -7.25
N ARG A 33 -10.04 27.19 -6.62
CA ARG A 33 -11.07 28.10 -7.15
C ARG A 33 -10.57 29.54 -7.11
N GLY A 34 -10.55 30.23 -8.26
CA GLY A 34 -10.20 31.66 -8.33
C GLY A 34 -8.71 31.99 -8.53
N SER A 35 -7.89 31.07 -9.04
CA SER A 35 -6.56 31.47 -9.54
C SER A 35 -6.74 32.54 -10.62
N PRO A 36 -6.04 33.69 -10.55
CA PRO A 36 -6.15 34.73 -11.57
C PRO A 36 -5.87 34.11 -12.92
N SER A 37 -6.53 34.62 -13.96
CA SER A 37 -6.40 34.15 -15.34
C SER A 37 -4.94 34.17 -15.79
N VAL A 38 -4.18 33.13 -15.45
CA VAL A 38 -2.96 32.80 -16.15
C VAL A 38 -3.46 32.33 -17.49
N THR A 39 -3.30 33.20 -18.49
CA THR A 39 -3.40 32.91 -19.92
C THR A 39 -2.30 31.92 -20.33
N GLY A 40 -2.24 30.79 -19.62
CA GLY A 40 -1.44 29.62 -19.94
C GLY A 40 -2.28 28.67 -20.79
N PRO A 41 -1.62 27.86 -21.63
CA PRO A 41 -2.25 27.23 -22.78
C PRO A 41 -3.35 26.25 -22.34
N THR A 42 -4.45 26.31 -23.06
CA THR A 42 -5.65 25.44 -22.98
C THR A 42 -5.37 23.97 -23.35
N THR A 43 -4.11 23.62 -23.61
CA THR A 43 -3.73 22.28 -24.04
C THR A 43 -3.54 21.37 -22.84
N THR A 44 -4.45 20.39 -22.75
CA THR A 44 -4.42 19.14 -21.99
C THR A 44 -3.27 18.19 -22.41
N THR A 45 -2.13 18.73 -22.83
CA THR A 45 -1.00 17.90 -23.25
C THR A 45 -0.24 17.42 -22.02
N PRO A 46 -0.13 16.09 -21.78
CA PRO A 46 0.83 15.58 -20.81
C PRO A 46 2.23 16.09 -21.18
N ILE A 47 3.02 16.40 -20.16
CA ILE A 47 4.27 17.15 -20.29
C ILE A 47 5.23 16.42 -21.23
N ALA A 48 5.86 17.19 -22.13
CA ALA A 48 6.90 16.71 -23.02
C ALA A 48 8.22 16.53 -22.25
N TRP A 49 8.93 15.43 -22.52
CA TRP A 49 10.28 15.05 -22.04
C TRP A 49 11.35 16.15 -22.03
N SER A 50 11.11 17.29 -22.70
CA SER A 50 12.02 18.43 -22.78
C SER A 50 12.17 19.24 -21.48
N GLN A 51 11.30 19.05 -20.48
CA GLN A 51 11.38 19.81 -19.21
C GLN A 51 12.33 19.14 -18.20
N ARG A 52 13.14 19.95 -17.49
CA ARG A 52 14.05 19.44 -16.45
C ARG A 52 13.26 18.86 -15.27
N PRO A 53 13.69 17.73 -14.66
CA PRO A 53 13.10 17.21 -13.43
C PRO A 53 13.07 18.28 -12.33
N LEU A 54 11.95 18.38 -11.58
CA LEU A 54 11.74 19.46 -10.60
C LEU A 54 12.91 19.63 -9.62
N PHE A 55 13.49 18.53 -9.15
CA PHE A 55 14.62 18.54 -8.22
C PHE A 55 15.96 19.04 -8.82
N LEU A 56 16.03 19.24 -10.14
CA LEU A 56 17.17 19.81 -10.86
C LEU A 56 16.93 21.27 -11.29
N VAL A 57 15.78 21.84 -10.93
CA VAL A 57 15.44 23.22 -11.25
C VAL A 57 16.01 24.12 -10.16
N ALA A 58 17.19 24.70 -10.44
CA ALA A 58 17.91 25.55 -9.50
C ALA A 58 17.23 26.91 -9.29
N ASP A 59 16.46 27.39 -10.27
CA ASP A 59 15.75 28.65 -10.19
C ASP A 59 14.41 28.48 -9.46
N GLU A 60 14.23 29.21 -8.36
CA GLU A 60 13.06 29.08 -7.48
C GLU A 60 11.76 29.47 -8.20
N HIS A 61 11.82 30.44 -9.13
CA HIS A 61 10.67 30.91 -9.88
C HIS A 61 10.27 29.93 -11.01
N GLN A 62 11.25 29.35 -11.70
CA GLN A 62 11.07 28.28 -12.68
C GLN A 62 10.55 27.00 -11.99
N HIS A 63 11.09 26.68 -10.82
CA HIS A 63 10.63 25.56 -10.00
C HIS A 63 9.18 25.76 -9.55
N ALA A 64 8.85 26.96 -9.04
CA ALA A 64 7.48 27.30 -8.63
C ALA A 64 6.50 27.30 -9.81
N SER A 65 6.89 27.79 -10.99
CA SER A 65 6.04 27.79 -12.18
C SER A 65 5.81 26.39 -12.76
N GLN A 66 6.84 25.53 -12.81
CA GLN A 66 6.68 24.13 -13.20
C GLN A 66 5.83 23.39 -12.16
N LEU A 67 6.11 23.54 -10.86
CA LEU A 67 5.32 22.97 -9.78
C LEU A 67 3.85 23.42 -9.84
N ALA A 68 3.58 24.69 -10.13
CA ALA A 68 2.22 25.20 -10.30
C ALA A 68 1.48 24.59 -11.50
N GLN A 69 2.20 24.29 -12.59
CA GLN A 69 1.66 23.52 -13.73
C GLN A 69 1.37 22.05 -13.35
N HIS A 70 2.17 21.47 -12.45
CA HIS A 70 1.97 20.11 -11.93
C HIS A 70 0.83 20.00 -10.91
N LEU A 71 0.50 21.07 -10.19
CA LEU A 71 -0.35 20.99 -8.99
C LEU A 71 -1.72 21.66 -9.09
N VAL A 72 -2.00 22.59 -10.01
CA VAL A 72 -3.23 23.40 -9.93
C VAL A 72 -4.10 23.28 -11.19
N TYR A 73 -5.21 22.55 -11.07
CA TYR A 73 -6.22 22.44 -12.13
C TYR A 73 -7.36 23.45 -11.96
N ARG A 74 -8.05 23.74 -13.07
CA ARG A 74 -9.19 24.68 -13.13
C ARG A 74 -10.54 24.07 -12.72
N ASP A 75 -10.60 22.76 -12.53
CA ASP A 75 -11.79 22.04 -12.10
C ASP A 75 -11.44 20.87 -11.17
N ALA A 76 -12.28 20.66 -10.14
CA ALA A 76 -12.11 19.62 -9.14
C ALA A 76 -12.35 18.22 -9.72
N THR A 77 -13.31 18.07 -10.65
CA THR A 77 -13.59 16.76 -11.25
C THR A 77 -12.46 16.32 -12.18
N ALA A 78 -11.91 17.25 -12.95
CA ALA A 78 -10.72 17.01 -13.78
C ALA A 78 -9.48 16.62 -12.95
N ALA A 79 -9.22 17.29 -11.82
CA ALA A 79 -8.10 16.95 -10.94
C ALA A 79 -8.25 15.55 -10.34
N THR A 80 -9.44 15.18 -9.86
CA THR A 80 -9.75 13.84 -9.35
C THR A 80 -9.57 12.76 -10.41
N ALA A 81 -10.08 12.98 -11.63
CA ALA A 81 -9.94 12.03 -12.73
C ALA A 81 -8.47 11.78 -13.12
N LEU A 82 -7.64 12.82 -13.09
CA LEU A 82 -6.23 12.71 -13.41
C LEU A 82 -5.44 11.97 -12.31
N ASN A 83 -5.70 12.30 -11.05
CA ASN A 83 -5.16 11.56 -9.89
C ASN A 83 -5.50 10.05 -9.99
N ALA A 84 -6.76 9.72 -10.28
CA ALA A 84 -7.20 8.34 -10.48
C ALA A 84 -6.47 7.65 -11.66
N SER A 85 -6.27 8.35 -12.77
CA SER A 85 -5.53 7.83 -13.94
C SER A 85 -4.07 7.52 -13.60
N VAL A 86 -3.41 8.39 -12.84
CA VAL A 86 -2.03 8.21 -12.39
C VAL A 86 -1.90 6.98 -11.49
N VAL A 87 -2.79 6.84 -10.50
CA VAL A 87 -2.80 5.67 -9.60
C VAL A 87 -3.07 4.38 -10.39
N LEU A 88 -4.01 4.40 -11.33
CA LEU A 88 -4.32 3.25 -12.19
C LEU A 88 -3.10 2.82 -13.02
N ARG A 89 -2.48 3.75 -13.75
CA ARG A 89 -1.30 3.44 -14.60
C ARG A 89 -0.13 2.92 -13.76
N SER A 90 0.08 3.49 -12.58
CA SER A 90 1.13 3.06 -11.64
C SER A 90 0.87 1.66 -11.10
N SER A 91 -0.39 1.36 -10.76
CA SER A 91 -0.78 0.03 -10.30
C SER A 91 -0.60 -1.03 -11.39
N VAL A 92 -0.97 -0.72 -12.64
CA VAL A 92 -0.72 -1.59 -13.80
C VAL A 92 0.78 -1.82 -14.00
N PHE A 93 1.59 -0.76 -13.92
CA PHE A 93 3.04 -0.89 -14.00
C PHE A 93 3.60 -1.78 -12.87
N GLN A 94 3.11 -1.64 -11.63
CA GLN A 94 3.51 -2.51 -10.52
C GLN A 94 3.15 -3.97 -10.75
N LEU A 95 1.98 -4.26 -11.35
CA LEU A 95 1.58 -5.62 -11.72
C LEU A 95 2.50 -6.22 -12.80
N LEU A 96 2.88 -5.43 -13.80
CA LEU A 96 3.85 -5.86 -14.81
C LEU A 96 5.22 -6.14 -14.18
N LEU A 97 5.66 -5.28 -13.25
CA LEU A 97 6.88 -5.49 -12.49
C LEU A 97 6.80 -6.74 -11.60
N ALA A 98 5.64 -7.03 -11.01
CA ALA A 98 5.39 -8.24 -10.22
C ALA A 98 5.53 -9.51 -11.07
N ALA A 99 4.87 -9.53 -12.24
CA ALA A 99 4.96 -10.65 -13.18
C ALA A 99 6.40 -10.88 -13.65
N PHE A 100 7.11 -9.80 -14.00
CA PHE A 100 8.51 -9.86 -14.37
C PHE A 100 9.40 -10.40 -13.23
N THR A 101 9.20 -9.88 -12.01
CA THR A 101 9.94 -10.31 -10.81
C THR A 101 9.72 -11.80 -10.54
N PHE A 102 8.48 -12.28 -10.65
CA PHE A 102 8.15 -13.69 -10.49
C PHE A 102 8.89 -14.57 -11.52
N LEU A 103 8.93 -14.16 -12.79
CA LEU A 103 9.65 -14.89 -13.84
C LEU A 103 11.15 -14.93 -13.56
N VAL A 104 11.76 -13.81 -13.15
CA VAL A 104 13.19 -13.77 -12.80
C VAL A 104 13.49 -14.69 -11.63
N LEU A 105 12.70 -14.61 -10.55
CA LEU A 105 12.94 -15.40 -9.34
C LEU A 105 12.68 -16.90 -9.53
N THR A 106 11.79 -17.28 -10.44
CA THR A 106 11.49 -18.70 -10.71
C THR A 106 12.35 -19.32 -11.81
N ARG A 107 12.83 -18.54 -12.79
CA ARG A 107 13.50 -19.07 -13.99
C ARG A 107 14.96 -18.65 -14.15
N VAL A 108 15.37 -17.54 -13.55
CA VAL A 108 16.70 -16.96 -13.79
C VAL A 108 17.59 -17.12 -12.57
N VAL A 109 17.22 -16.50 -11.45
CA VAL A 109 18.03 -16.53 -10.23
C VAL A 109 17.16 -16.35 -8.99
N PRO A 110 17.30 -17.21 -7.97
CA PRO A 110 16.70 -16.93 -6.68
C PRO A 110 17.29 -15.67 -6.04
N ALA A 111 16.50 -14.97 -5.24
CA ALA A 111 16.90 -13.69 -4.67
C ALA A 111 18.27 -13.77 -3.97
N PRO A 112 19.32 -13.07 -4.45
CA PRO A 112 20.69 -13.37 -4.08
C PRO A 112 21.15 -12.64 -2.81
N TYR A 113 20.47 -12.92 -1.69
CA TYR A 113 20.83 -12.40 -0.37
C TYR A 113 20.43 -13.38 0.73
N GLY A 114 20.90 -13.12 1.96
CA GLY A 114 20.69 -14.03 3.09
C GLY A 114 21.33 -15.40 2.84
N ARG A 115 20.56 -16.48 2.95
CA ARG A 115 21.07 -17.85 2.71
C ARG A 115 21.51 -18.12 1.27
N HIS A 116 21.14 -17.26 0.33
CA HIS A 116 21.56 -17.33 -1.08
C HIS A 116 22.55 -16.21 -1.45
N ALA A 117 23.14 -15.51 -0.47
CA ALA A 117 24.06 -14.39 -0.73
C ALA A 117 25.27 -14.78 -1.59
N GLN A 118 25.75 -16.02 -1.47
CA GLN A 118 26.89 -16.51 -2.26
C GLN A 118 26.57 -16.75 -3.74
N ARG A 119 25.30 -16.72 -4.16
CA ARG A 119 24.92 -16.97 -5.56
C ARG A 119 25.20 -15.78 -6.48
N LEU A 120 25.32 -14.56 -5.92
CA LEU A 120 25.72 -13.38 -6.67
C LEU A 120 27.07 -12.88 -6.16
N HIS A 121 28.12 -13.17 -6.92
CA HIS A 121 29.46 -12.65 -6.68
C HIS A 121 29.53 -11.18 -7.15
N PHE A 122 28.91 -10.28 -6.39
CA PHE A 122 28.98 -8.84 -6.62
C PHE A 122 30.02 -8.20 -5.69
N PRO A 123 30.93 -7.34 -6.20
CA PRO A 123 32.08 -6.88 -5.45
C PRO A 123 31.74 -5.94 -4.29
N ILE A 124 30.58 -5.27 -4.35
CA ILE A 124 30.19 -4.26 -3.37
C ILE A 124 29.01 -4.77 -2.54
N THR A 125 29.21 -4.92 -1.24
CA THR A 125 28.16 -5.36 -0.30
C THR A 125 28.03 -4.37 0.85
N LEU A 126 26.86 -4.34 1.47
CA LEU A 126 26.57 -3.54 2.65
C LEU A 126 26.28 -4.44 3.85
N PRO A 127 26.64 -4.03 5.09
CA PRO A 127 26.18 -4.70 6.29
C PRO A 127 24.65 -4.80 6.30
N SER A 128 24.10 -5.95 6.72
CA SER A 128 22.65 -6.19 6.60
C SER A 128 21.83 -5.09 7.26
N ARG A 129 22.18 -4.66 8.47
CA ARG A 129 21.47 -3.58 9.19
C ARG A 129 21.32 -2.31 8.35
N VAL A 130 22.41 -1.88 7.73
CA VAL A 130 22.44 -0.67 6.89
C VAL A 130 21.62 -0.88 5.62
N SER A 131 21.75 -2.05 4.97
CA SER A 131 20.95 -2.39 3.79
C SER A 131 19.45 -2.32 4.07
N TRP A 132 18.99 -2.93 5.18
CA TRP A 132 17.56 -2.95 5.53
C TRP A 132 17.03 -1.55 5.84
N ILE A 133 17.80 -0.71 6.53
CA ILE A 133 17.39 0.69 6.76
C ILE A 133 17.27 1.44 5.43
N LEU A 134 18.29 1.36 4.57
CA LEU A 134 18.32 2.10 3.31
C LEU A 134 17.24 1.66 2.32
N GLN A 135 16.97 0.35 2.26
CA GLN A 135 16.05 -0.18 1.26
C GLN A 135 14.57 0.02 1.62
N GLU A 136 14.22 0.07 2.92
CA GLU A 136 12.82 0.16 3.36
C GLU A 136 12.40 1.60 3.70
N SER A 137 13.33 2.45 4.15
CA SER A 137 13.05 3.83 4.55
C SER A 137 12.39 4.72 3.49
N PRO A 138 12.68 4.60 2.17
CA PRO A 138 12.05 5.45 1.15
C PRO A 138 10.52 5.41 1.17
N THR A 139 9.94 4.28 1.59
CA THR A 139 8.49 4.15 1.76
C THR A 139 7.96 5.13 2.80
N LEU A 140 8.58 5.16 3.99
CA LEU A 140 8.19 6.07 5.08
C LEU A 140 8.53 7.52 4.74
N MET A 141 9.68 7.77 4.10
CA MET A 141 10.06 9.11 3.66
C MET A 141 9.04 9.70 2.68
N SER A 142 8.45 8.88 1.80
CA SER A 142 7.40 9.34 0.88
C SER A 142 6.15 9.85 1.62
N VAL A 143 5.75 9.17 2.70
CA VAL A 143 4.63 9.59 3.55
C VAL A 143 4.94 10.89 4.27
N LEU A 144 6.12 10.98 4.90
CA LEU A 144 6.55 12.18 5.62
C LEU A 144 6.70 13.37 4.68
N TYR A 145 7.28 13.16 3.49
CA TYR A 145 7.40 14.18 2.46
C TYR A 145 6.03 14.72 2.04
N PHE A 146 5.06 13.84 1.79
CA PHE A 146 3.72 14.29 1.41
C PHE A 146 3.06 15.13 2.51
N ILE A 147 3.07 14.63 3.75
CA ILE A 147 2.39 15.27 4.89
C ILE A 147 3.07 16.59 5.29
N ALA A 148 4.39 16.60 5.41
CA ALA A 148 5.13 17.73 5.95
C ALA A 148 5.51 18.77 4.90
N ILE A 149 5.63 18.37 3.63
CA ILE A 149 6.20 19.24 2.59
C ILE A 149 5.23 19.47 1.44
N GLU A 150 4.82 18.40 0.76
CA GLU A 150 4.08 18.54 -0.49
C GLU A 150 2.68 19.11 -0.29
N PHE A 151 1.91 18.55 0.65
CA PHE A 151 0.54 18.98 0.91
C PHE A 151 0.49 20.43 1.43
N PRO A 152 1.26 20.84 2.46
CA PRO A 152 1.29 22.24 2.89
C PRO A 152 1.70 23.20 1.77
N ARG A 153 2.69 22.83 0.94
CA ARG A 153 3.12 23.65 -0.21
C ARG A 153 2.06 23.77 -1.28
N ALA A 154 1.35 22.69 -1.60
CA ALA A 154 0.22 22.73 -2.53
C ALA A 154 -0.90 23.65 -2.03
N MET A 155 -1.05 23.78 -0.71
CA MET A 155 -1.97 24.72 -0.07
C MET A 155 -1.42 26.15 0.06
N GLY A 156 -0.18 26.42 -0.38
CA GLY A 156 0.45 27.73 -0.33
C GLY A 156 1.17 28.07 0.98
N HIS A 157 1.44 27.07 1.83
CA HIS A 157 2.14 27.24 3.10
C HIS A 157 3.54 26.59 3.06
N GLY A 158 4.51 27.21 3.74
CA GLY A 158 5.88 26.69 3.85
C GLY A 158 6.30 26.52 5.31
N PRO A 159 7.15 25.52 5.64
CA PRO A 159 7.66 25.30 7.00
C PRO A 159 8.49 26.47 7.54
N PHE A 160 9.03 27.31 6.65
CA PHE A 160 9.82 28.51 6.96
C PHE A 160 9.21 29.78 6.38
N ALA A 161 7.97 29.73 5.90
CA ALA A 161 7.28 30.94 5.49
C ALA A 161 7.01 31.77 6.74
N SER A 162 7.72 32.89 6.89
CA SER A 162 7.45 33.84 7.97
C SER A 162 5.98 34.24 7.88
N ALA A 163 5.29 34.34 9.02
CA ALA A 163 3.85 34.68 9.13
C ALA A 163 3.49 36.09 8.58
N SER A 164 4.41 36.72 7.86
CA SER A 164 4.31 38.06 7.28
C SER A 164 4.44 37.99 5.76
N ALA A 165 3.39 37.50 5.10
CA ALA A 165 3.08 37.86 3.72
C ALA A 165 1.56 38.00 3.52
N ASN A 166 0.85 38.45 4.57
CA ASN A 166 -0.47 39.05 4.45
C ASN A 166 -0.33 40.56 4.62
N SER A 167 0.27 41.22 3.63
CA SER A 167 -0.02 42.62 3.32
C SER A 167 0.52 42.93 1.92
N ASN A 168 -0.37 43.40 1.06
CA ASN A 168 -0.09 44.06 -0.21
C ASN A 168 0.27 43.17 -1.41
N VAL A 169 -0.73 42.49 -1.96
CA VAL A 169 -0.88 42.37 -3.42
C VAL A 169 -2.29 42.84 -3.82
N ASP A 170 -2.65 44.03 -3.34
CA ASP A 170 -3.69 44.86 -3.94
C ASP A 170 -2.97 46.06 -4.57
N GLY A 171 -2.76 45.99 -5.87
CA GLY A 171 -1.99 46.98 -6.61
C GLY A 171 -2.44 47.05 -8.06
N TYR A 172 -3.69 47.45 -8.29
CA TYR A 172 -4.04 48.20 -9.51
C TYR A 172 -5.16 49.20 -9.18
N GLY A 173 -4.97 50.42 -9.67
CA GLY A 173 -5.57 51.65 -9.16
C GLY A 173 -7.09 51.82 -9.32
N SER A 174 -7.57 52.79 -8.56
CA SER A 174 -8.90 53.37 -8.47
C SER A 174 -9.70 53.48 -9.78
N THR A 175 -10.99 53.19 -9.73
CA THR A 175 -12.08 54.19 -9.78
C THR A 175 -13.46 53.53 -9.65
N ALA A 176 -14.41 54.32 -9.14
CA ALA A 176 -15.86 54.08 -9.06
C ALA A 176 -16.38 53.21 -7.89
N ALA A 177 -16.83 53.92 -6.85
CA ALA A 177 -17.82 53.45 -5.90
C ALA A 177 -19.20 53.33 -6.56
N SER A 178 -19.88 52.20 -6.37
CA SER A 178 -21.33 52.16 -6.09
C SER A 178 -21.81 50.72 -5.89
N SER A 179 -22.39 50.46 -4.72
CA SER A 179 -23.50 49.53 -4.45
C SER A 179 -23.42 48.09 -4.99
N LEU A 180 -23.32 47.09 -4.09
CA LEU A 180 -24.36 46.05 -3.94
C LEU A 180 -23.98 45.01 -2.86
N SER A 181 -24.98 44.70 -2.03
CA SER A 181 -25.25 43.42 -1.35
C SER A 181 -24.14 42.69 -0.57
N THR A 182 -24.30 42.75 0.74
CA THR A 182 -24.11 41.70 1.76
C THR A 182 -24.22 40.25 1.26
N GLU A 183 -23.19 39.69 0.61
CA GLU A 183 -23.01 38.23 0.48
C GLU A 183 -21.61 37.78 0.01
N GLN A 184 -20.53 38.39 0.51
CA GLN A 184 -19.18 37.83 0.35
C GLN A 184 -18.95 36.70 1.36
N THR A 185 -19.62 35.57 1.15
CA THR A 185 -19.20 34.31 1.75
C THR A 185 -17.90 33.88 1.07
N HIS A 186 -16.81 33.82 1.84
CA HIS A 186 -15.53 33.27 1.43
C HIS A 186 -15.73 31.95 0.65
N ASN A 187 -15.43 31.97 -0.65
CA ASN A 187 -15.57 30.83 -1.55
C ASN A 187 -14.69 29.67 -1.05
N ARG A 188 -15.33 28.59 -0.60
CA ARG A 188 -14.74 27.45 0.12
C ARG A 188 -13.83 26.61 -0.78
N PHE A 189 -12.56 26.48 -0.38
CA PHE A 189 -11.53 25.64 -0.97
C PHE A 189 -11.61 24.19 -0.45
N TYR A 190 -11.06 23.25 -1.22
CA TYR A 190 -10.64 21.96 -0.70
C TYR A 190 -9.67 22.17 0.46
N GLY A 191 -10.01 21.70 1.67
CA GLY A 191 -9.02 21.58 2.75
C GLY A 191 -8.41 22.87 3.22
N HIS A 192 -9.24 23.87 3.51
CA HIS A 192 -8.74 25.11 4.08
C HIS A 192 -7.89 24.84 5.33
N CYS A 193 -6.60 25.17 5.26
CA CYS A 193 -5.73 25.34 6.41
C CYS A 193 -5.27 26.80 6.42
N THR A 194 -5.17 27.41 7.60
CA THR A 194 -4.76 28.82 7.76
C THR A 194 -3.28 28.97 8.09
N SER A 195 -2.63 27.88 8.52
CA SER A 195 -1.22 27.84 8.88
C SER A 195 -0.56 26.56 8.40
N TYR A 196 0.77 26.55 8.32
CA TYR A 196 1.54 25.36 7.99
C TYR A 196 1.17 24.16 8.88
N TRP A 197 1.09 24.36 10.20
CA TRP A 197 0.75 23.28 11.13
C TRP A 197 -0.69 22.80 11.00
N GLU A 198 -1.63 23.69 10.66
CA GLU A 198 -2.96 23.25 10.28
C GLU A 198 -2.92 22.41 9.01
N CYS A 199 -2.15 22.78 7.99
CA CYS A 199 -2.04 21.97 6.77
C CYS A 199 -1.45 20.58 7.04
N VAL A 200 -0.43 20.49 7.91
CA VAL A 200 0.14 19.21 8.34
C VAL A 200 -0.91 18.37 9.07
N TRP A 201 -1.63 18.97 10.01
CA TRP A 201 -2.71 18.30 10.74
C TRP A 201 -3.84 17.81 9.80
N THR A 202 -4.24 18.67 8.88
CA THR A 202 -5.21 18.39 7.83
C THR A 202 -4.73 17.24 6.94
N ALA A 203 -3.48 17.25 6.50
CA ALA A 203 -2.89 16.16 5.71
C ALA A 203 -2.95 14.83 6.46
N CYS A 204 -2.56 14.81 7.73
CA CYS A 204 -2.59 13.63 8.59
C CYS A 204 -4.00 13.05 8.75
N THR A 205 -4.97 13.92 9.06
CA THR A 205 -6.36 13.50 9.37
C THR A 205 -7.16 13.11 8.13
N GLN A 206 -6.70 13.47 6.94
CA GLN A 206 -7.35 13.14 5.68
C GLN A 206 -6.93 11.80 5.08
N GLN A 207 -5.79 11.25 5.51
CA GLN A 207 -5.36 9.94 5.02
C GLN A 207 -6.30 8.85 5.52
N HIS A 208 -6.61 7.89 4.66
CA HIS A 208 -7.45 6.78 5.07
C HIS A 208 -6.71 5.85 6.03
N ILE A 209 -7.44 5.14 6.89
CA ILE A 209 -6.85 4.26 7.93
C ILE A 209 -5.88 3.21 7.37
N GLY A 210 -6.04 2.79 6.11
CA GLY A 210 -5.08 1.91 5.43
C GLY A 210 -3.65 2.46 5.46
N LEU A 211 -3.45 3.77 5.21
CA LEU A 211 -2.12 4.36 5.17
C LEU A 211 -1.48 4.36 6.57
N LEU A 212 -2.28 4.46 7.63
CA LEU A 212 -1.78 4.31 9.00
C LEU A 212 -1.25 2.89 9.24
N LEU A 213 -1.98 1.86 8.84
CA LEU A 213 -1.51 0.46 8.93
C LEU A 213 -0.22 0.25 8.13
N PHE A 214 -0.15 0.82 6.93
CA PHE A 214 1.04 0.81 6.08
C PHE A 214 2.25 1.47 6.76
N VAL A 215 2.06 2.65 7.38
CA VAL A 215 3.11 3.33 8.15
C VAL A 215 3.56 2.50 9.35
N MET A 216 2.62 1.90 10.10
CA MET A 216 2.96 1.04 11.25
C MET A 216 3.88 -0.11 10.84
N HIS A 217 3.58 -0.80 9.73
CA HIS A 217 4.47 -1.82 9.17
C HIS A 217 5.85 -1.26 8.85
N TYR A 218 5.93 -0.18 8.09
CA TYR A 218 7.21 0.33 7.61
C TYR A 218 8.06 1.01 8.69
N VAL A 219 7.46 1.56 9.75
CA VAL A 219 8.22 1.98 10.95
C VAL A 219 8.90 0.77 11.59
N HIS A 220 8.16 -0.33 11.78
CA HIS A 220 8.77 -1.56 12.30
C HIS A 220 9.85 -2.10 11.35
N ARG A 221 9.53 -2.29 10.07
CA ARG A 221 10.42 -2.92 9.10
C ARG A 221 11.68 -2.09 8.79
N SER A 222 11.56 -0.76 8.72
CA SER A 222 12.66 0.13 8.33
C SER A 222 13.54 0.54 9.50
N TRP A 223 12.96 0.79 10.69
CA TRP A 223 13.68 1.44 11.79
C TRP A 223 13.80 0.58 13.04
N ILE A 224 12.88 -0.35 13.29
CA ILE A 224 12.91 -1.20 14.50
C ILE A 224 13.61 -2.52 14.20
N TYR A 225 13.10 -3.30 13.24
CA TYR A 225 13.63 -4.62 12.88
C TYR A 225 15.15 -4.62 12.59
N PRO A 226 15.72 -3.64 11.86
CA PRO A 226 17.14 -3.65 11.57
C PRO A 226 18.05 -3.55 12.80
N LEU A 227 17.55 -2.98 13.91
CA LEU A 227 18.27 -2.92 15.20
C LEU A 227 18.50 -4.31 15.80
N PHE A 228 17.63 -5.28 15.47
CA PHE A 228 17.68 -6.65 15.98
C PHE A 228 18.38 -7.62 15.04
N ILE A 229 18.78 -7.20 13.82
CA ILE A 229 19.51 -8.07 12.92
C ILE A 229 20.89 -8.39 13.54
N PRO A 230 21.29 -9.66 13.68
CA PRO A 230 22.59 -10.01 14.24
C PRO A 230 23.75 -9.47 13.41
N SER A 231 24.86 -9.10 14.05
CA SER A 231 26.11 -8.69 13.35
C SER A 231 26.71 -9.82 12.51
N SER A 232 26.39 -11.07 12.83
CA SER A 232 26.76 -12.27 12.07
C SER A 232 25.95 -12.48 10.79
N ALA A 233 24.94 -11.65 10.51
CA ALA A 233 24.15 -11.76 9.29
C ALA A 233 24.99 -11.47 8.05
N HIS A 234 24.77 -12.24 6.98
CA HIS A 234 25.47 -12.03 5.71
C HIS A 234 25.21 -10.64 5.13
N SER A 235 26.29 -9.99 4.66
CA SER A 235 26.21 -8.74 3.91
C SER A 235 25.32 -8.89 2.67
N VAL A 236 24.65 -7.81 2.31
CA VAL A 236 23.71 -7.75 1.18
C VAL A 236 24.40 -7.09 -0.01
N PRO A 237 24.34 -7.64 -1.23
CA PRO A 237 24.86 -6.97 -2.41
C PRO A 237 24.23 -5.59 -2.62
N LEU A 238 25.04 -4.56 -2.89
CA LEU A 238 24.57 -3.18 -3.07
C LEU A 238 23.50 -3.09 -4.15
N LEU A 239 23.64 -3.88 -5.23
CA LEU A 239 22.65 -3.99 -6.30
C LEU A 239 21.26 -4.35 -5.74
N VAL A 240 21.18 -5.31 -4.82
CA VAL A 240 19.91 -5.74 -4.21
C VAL A 240 19.34 -4.61 -3.35
N THR A 241 20.16 -4.00 -2.49
CA THR A 241 19.78 -2.85 -1.67
C THR A 241 19.22 -1.72 -2.53
N TRP A 242 19.89 -1.40 -3.63
CA TRP A 242 19.47 -0.33 -4.54
C TRP A 242 18.15 -0.64 -5.25
N SER A 243 17.94 -1.85 -5.77
CA SER A 243 16.62 -2.22 -6.35
C SER A 243 15.49 -2.06 -5.36
N ALA A 244 15.70 -2.55 -4.13
CA ALA A 244 14.68 -2.48 -3.10
C ALA A 244 14.43 -1.03 -2.67
N THR A 245 15.48 -0.19 -2.57
CA THR A 245 15.37 1.26 -2.31
C THR A 245 14.48 1.95 -3.36
N VAL A 246 14.76 1.74 -4.65
CA VAL A 246 14.00 2.36 -5.75
C VAL A 246 12.56 1.83 -5.79
N TYR A 247 12.37 0.53 -5.57
CA TYR A 247 11.04 -0.08 -5.49
C TYR A 247 10.23 0.49 -4.32
N CYS A 248 10.82 0.61 -3.13
CA CYS A 248 10.17 1.18 -1.94
C CYS A 248 9.84 2.66 -2.13
N ALA A 249 10.69 3.42 -2.82
CA ALA A 249 10.37 4.80 -3.20
C ALA A 249 9.13 4.85 -4.11
N PHE A 250 9.09 4.01 -5.15
CA PHE A 250 7.94 3.91 -6.05
C PHE A 250 6.66 3.45 -5.32
N ASN A 251 6.72 2.34 -4.58
CA ASN A 251 5.56 1.77 -3.91
C ASN A 251 5.05 2.70 -2.81
N GLY A 252 5.93 3.27 -1.99
CA GLY A 252 5.56 4.25 -0.97
C GLY A 252 4.84 5.45 -1.59
N ARG A 253 5.35 5.98 -2.71
CA ARG A 253 4.69 7.06 -3.43
C ARG A 253 3.30 6.66 -3.95
N LEU A 254 3.17 5.47 -4.52
CA LEU A 254 1.90 4.94 -5.02
C LEU A 254 0.84 4.83 -3.92
N GLN A 255 1.19 4.25 -2.77
CA GLN A 255 0.24 4.08 -1.67
C GLN A 255 -0.18 5.43 -1.06
N VAL A 256 0.75 6.38 -0.94
CA VAL A 256 0.45 7.75 -0.46
C VAL A 256 -0.52 8.47 -1.40
N LEU A 257 -0.27 8.41 -2.71
CA LEU A 257 -1.18 9.04 -3.66
C LEU A 257 -2.54 8.36 -3.74
N ALA A 258 -2.58 7.02 -3.67
CA ALA A 258 -3.86 6.32 -3.62
C ALA A 258 -4.72 6.82 -2.43
N SER A 259 -4.09 7.04 -1.28
CA SER A 259 -4.75 7.60 -0.10
C SER A 259 -5.18 9.06 -0.29
N ALA A 260 -4.27 9.91 -0.74
CA ALA A 260 -4.56 11.33 -0.94
C ALA A 260 -5.61 11.58 -2.04
N ALA A 261 -5.53 10.85 -3.14
CA ALA A 261 -6.47 10.94 -4.26
C ALA A 261 -7.86 10.42 -3.89
N ALA A 262 -7.95 9.36 -3.08
CA ALA A 262 -9.23 8.90 -2.54
C ALA A 262 -9.86 9.96 -1.64
N ALA A 263 -9.08 10.60 -0.78
CA ALA A 263 -9.54 11.71 0.06
C ALA A 263 -10.01 12.91 -0.78
N ALA A 264 -9.30 13.22 -1.87
CA ALA A 264 -9.70 14.25 -2.80
C ALA A 264 -11.03 13.88 -3.49
N ALA A 265 -11.14 12.70 -4.07
CA ALA A 265 -12.36 12.23 -4.73
C ALA A 265 -13.59 12.32 -3.81
N ALA A 266 -13.44 11.89 -2.56
CA ALA A 266 -14.48 11.92 -1.53
C ALA A 266 -15.07 13.32 -1.26
N ALA A 267 -14.27 14.37 -1.46
CA ALA A 267 -14.68 15.75 -1.21
C ALA A 267 -15.21 16.48 -2.46
N SER A 268 -15.20 15.83 -3.63
CA SER A 268 -15.62 16.45 -4.91
C SER A 268 -17.12 16.43 -5.15
N GLY A 269 -17.88 15.64 -4.40
CA GLY A 269 -19.36 15.63 -4.46
C GLY A 269 -19.99 16.93 -3.93
N ASN A 270 -21.33 17.03 -3.98
CA ASN A 270 -22.18 18.17 -3.55
C ASN A 270 -21.96 18.67 -2.08
N SER A 271 -20.94 18.17 -1.39
CA SER A 271 -20.60 18.45 0.01
C SER A 271 -19.67 19.66 0.14
N ALA A 272 -20.13 20.86 -0.18
CA ALA A 272 -19.66 22.16 0.35
C ALA A 272 -18.15 22.34 0.71
N GLY A 273 -17.21 21.78 -0.06
CA GLY A 273 -15.76 22.01 0.08
C GLY A 273 -15.09 21.53 1.37
N VAL A 274 -15.79 20.78 2.25
CA VAL A 274 -15.16 20.24 3.47
C VAL A 274 -14.52 18.90 3.14
N LEU A 275 -13.19 18.81 3.20
CA LEU A 275 -12.49 17.52 3.16
C LEU A 275 -12.88 16.72 4.41
N ARG A 276 -13.51 15.57 4.19
CA ARG A 276 -13.94 14.68 5.28
C ARG A 276 -13.20 13.34 5.17
N PRO A 277 -13.03 12.58 6.27
CA PRO A 277 -12.34 11.29 6.24
C PRO A 277 -13.01 10.35 5.23
N SER A 278 -12.25 9.90 4.22
CA SER A 278 -12.70 8.94 3.21
C SER A 278 -13.11 7.59 3.82
N SER A 279 -12.49 7.23 4.94
CA SER A 279 -12.71 5.95 5.64
C SER A 279 -14.12 5.71 6.17
N VAL A 280 -15.00 6.71 6.18
CA VAL A 280 -16.41 6.56 6.60
C VAL A 280 -17.39 7.09 5.56
N GLN A 281 -16.92 7.32 4.33
CA GLN A 281 -17.74 7.92 3.28
C GLN A 281 -18.95 7.05 2.94
N LEU A 282 -18.72 5.75 2.69
CA LEU A 282 -19.78 4.83 2.32
C LEU A 282 -20.85 4.70 3.43
N LEU A 283 -20.43 4.66 4.70
CA LEU A 283 -21.33 4.71 5.87
C LEU A 283 -22.18 5.98 5.89
N ARG A 284 -21.59 7.14 5.57
CA ARG A 284 -22.35 8.40 5.48
C ARG A 284 -23.35 8.41 4.34
N CYS A 285 -22.98 7.89 3.17
CA CYS A 285 -23.91 7.75 2.05
C CYS A 285 -25.14 6.94 2.49
N TRP A 286 -24.91 5.83 3.18
CA TRP A 286 -25.97 4.98 3.72
C TRP A 286 -26.85 5.68 4.76
N LEU A 287 -26.25 6.41 5.72
CA LEU A 287 -27.03 7.17 6.71
C LEU A 287 -27.86 8.30 6.09
N SER A 288 -27.32 8.99 5.08
CA SER A 288 -28.03 10.09 4.40
C SER A 288 -29.28 9.62 3.65
N ARG A 289 -29.28 8.38 3.16
CA ARG A 289 -30.42 7.72 2.52
C ARG A 289 -31.61 7.55 3.46
N GLY A 290 -31.36 7.31 4.75
CA GLY A 290 -32.40 7.16 5.76
C GLY A 290 -33.23 8.42 6.04
N CYS A 291 -32.78 9.59 5.57
CA CYS A 291 -33.48 10.87 5.72
C CYS A 291 -34.44 11.18 4.56
N SER A 292 -34.39 10.43 3.45
CA SER A 292 -35.26 10.62 2.29
C SER A 292 -36.35 9.56 2.31
N THR A 293 -37.58 9.93 2.66
CA THR A 293 -38.75 9.03 2.66
C THR A 293 -39.02 8.50 1.23
N PRO A 294 -38.83 7.20 0.94
CA PRO A 294 -39.15 6.66 -0.38
C PRO A 294 -40.63 6.25 -0.45
N ALA A 295 -41.25 6.40 -1.63
CA ALA A 295 -42.58 5.88 -1.90
C ALA A 295 -42.60 4.33 -1.79
N ALA A 296 -43.65 3.78 -1.19
CA ALA A 296 -43.71 2.42 -0.64
C ALA A 296 -43.49 1.22 -1.59
N SER A 297 -43.38 1.41 -2.92
CA SER A 297 -43.32 0.31 -3.89
C SER A 297 -41.92 0.00 -4.47
N THR A 298 -40.93 0.88 -4.30
CA THR A 298 -39.53 0.68 -4.76
C THR A 298 -38.56 0.27 -3.63
N VAL A 299 -39.08 0.14 -2.41
CA VAL A 299 -38.31 0.02 -1.16
C VAL A 299 -37.62 -1.33 -0.95
N SER A 300 -37.98 -2.42 -1.66
CA SER A 300 -37.44 -3.76 -1.36
C SER A 300 -36.07 -4.07 -1.97
N ARG A 301 -35.82 -3.68 -3.23
CA ARG A 301 -34.64 -4.13 -4.00
C ARG A 301 -33.42 -3.24 -3.81
N GLU A 302 -33.65 -1.93 -3.79
CA GLU A 302 -32.60 -0.95 -3.53
C GLU A 302 -32.03 -1.14 -2.11
N SER A 303 -32.91 -1.41 -1.13
CA SER A 303 -32.52 -1.76 0.24
C SER A 303 -31.72 -3.06 0.31
N PHE A 304 -32.01 -4.05 -0.53
CA PHE A 304 -31.23 -5.29 -0.62
C PHE A 304 -29.80 -5.02 -1.11
N VAL A 305 -29.63 -4.23 -2.18
CA VAL A 305 -28.30 -3.86 -2.71
C VAL A 305 -27.49 -3.09 -1.67
N TRP A 306 -28.09 -2.08 -1.02
CA TRP A 306 -27.41 -1.34 0.04
C TRP A 306 -27.04 -2.21 1.24
N THR A 307 -27.90 -3.16 1.61
CA THR A 307 -27.60 -4.13 2.67
C THR A 307 -26.40 -5.01 2.27
N ALA A 308 -26.37 -5.52 1.03
CA ALA A 308 -25.25 -6.33 0.54
C ALA A 308 -23.94 -5.53 0.50
N VAL A 309 -23.96 -4.30 -0.01
CA VAL A 309 -22.80 -3.39 -0.02
C VAL A 309 -22.32 -3.11 1.40
N MET A 310 -23.21 -2.82 2.34
CA MET A 310 -22.86 -2.58 3.75
C MET A 310 -22.28 -3.82 4.42
N LEU A 311 -22.80 -5.02 4.12
CA LEU A 311 -22.27 -6.26 4.67
C LEU A 311 -20.82 -6.49 4.21
N VAL A 312 -20.53 -6.29 2.92
CA VAL A 312 -19.16 -6.38 2.39
C VAL A 312 -18.27 -5.30 3.00
N TYR A 313 -18.77 -4.06 3.11
CA TYR A 313 -18.04 -2.95 3.73
C TYR A 313 -17.68 -3.23 5.19
N VAL A 314 -18.64 -3.66 6.02
CA VAL A 314 -18.40 -3.97 7.43
C VAL A 314 -17.42 -5.14 7.57
N ALA A 315 -17.60 -6.20 6.77
CA ALA A 315 -16.70 -7.35 6.78
C ALA A 315 -15.27 -6.95 6.40
N ALA A 316 -15.08 -6.12 5.38
CA ALA A 316 -13.76 -5.67 4.94
C ALA A 316 -13.14 -4.62 5.89
N PHE A 317 -13.95 -3.70 6.41
CA PHE A 317 -13.51 -2.63 7.31
C PHE A 317 -13.04 -3.15 8.68
N PHE A 318 -13.68 -4.20 9.22
CA PHE A 318 -13.28 -4.81 10.50
C PHE A 318 -12.44 -6.07 10.32
N GLY A 319 -12.75 -6.91 9.33
CA GLY A 319 -11.99 -8.12 9.03
C GLY A 319 -10.62 -7.81 8.42
N GLY A 320 -10.50 -6.75 7.63
CA GLY A 320 -9.24 -6.30 7.04
C GLY A 320 -8.16 -5.97 8.08
N PRO A 321 -8.41 -5.07 9.05
CA PRO A 321 -7.44 -4.76 10.10
C PRO A 321 -7.15 -5.96 11.01
N ALA A 322 -8.17 -6.78 11.32
CA ALA A 322 -7.98 -8.00 12.11
C ALA A 322 -7.01 -8.97 11.42
N LEU A 323 -7.19 -9.19 10.11
CA LEU A 323 -6.28 -10.01 9.30
C LEU A 323 -4.90 -9.36 9.18
N PHE A 324 -4.85 -8.03 9.01
CA PHE A 324 -3.60 -7.26 8.95
C PHE A 324 -2.75 -7.47 10.21
N PHE A 325 -3.31 -7.19 11.40
CA PHE A 325 -2.59 -7.30 12.67
C PHE A 325 -2.26 -8.75 13.02
N TYR A 326 -3.13 -9.70 12.67
CA TYR A 326 -2.81 -11.11 12.84
C TYR A 326 -1.61 -11.51 11.98
N GLY A 327 -1.61 -11.14 10.70
CA GLY A 327 -0.49 -11.38 9.79
C GLY A 327 0.80 -10.73 10.27
N GLN A 328 0.73 -9.46 10.65
CA GLN A 328 1.87 -8.70 11.16
C GLN A 328 2.46 -9.35 12.42
N ARG A 329 1.60 -9.80 13.35
CA ARG A 329 2.04 -10.55 14.54
C ARG A 329 2.78 -11.82 14.14
N VAL A 330 2.24 -12.62 13.21
CA VAL A 330 2.88 -13.86 12.74
C VAL A 330 4.23 -13.55 12.08
N ASN A 331 4.28 -12.53 11.22
CA ASN A 331 5.50 -12.07 10.55
C ASN A 331 6.59 -11.71 11.56
N MET A 332 6.28 -10.81 12.50
CA MET A 332 7.22 -10.33 13.50
C MET A 332 7.68 -11.45 14.44
N GLN A 333 6.76 -12.28 14.95
CA GLN A 333 7.12 -13.38 15.83
C GLN A 333 8.06 -14.37 15.15
N ALA A 334 7.79 -14.71 13.89
CA ALA A 334 8.65 -15.59 13.12
C ALA A 334 10.03 -14.95 12.85
N ASP A 335 10.08 -13.67 12.49
CA ASP A 335 11.35 -12.97 12.25
C ASP A 335 12.22 -12.88 13.50
N TYR A 336 11.66 -12.50 14.66
CA TYR A 336 12.41 -12.45 15.92
C TYR A 336 12.83 -13.84 16.41
N TYR A 337 12.01 -14.86 16.18
CA TYR A 337 12.40 -16.23 16.45
C TYR A 337 13.61 -16.65 15.59
N LEU A 338 13.60 -16.36 14.29
CA LEU A 338 14.73 -16.64 13.41
C LEU A 338 16.00 -15.87 13.80
N VAL A 339 15.87 -14.64 14.30
CA VAL A 339 16.99 -13.87 14.87
C VAL A 339 17.56 -14.58 16.10
N SER A 340 16.72 -15.00 17.04
CA SER A 340 17.16 -15.72 18.24
C SER A 340 17.89 -17.04 17.90
N LEU A 341 17.44 -17.72 16.84
CA LEU A 341 18.09 -18.92 16.32
C LEU A 341 19.48 -18.65 15.72
N ARG A 342 19.82 -17.42 15.35
CA ARG A 342 21.18 -17.08 14.91
C ARG A 342 22.11 -16.70 16.05
N GLU A 343 21.57 -16.23 17.16
CA GLU A 343 22.35 -15.76 18.31
C GLU A 343 22.62 -16.83 19.37
N GLY A 344 22.19 -18.08 19.15
CA GLY A 344 22.31 -19.12 20.17
C GLY A 344 21.29 -19.03 21.30
N ARG A 345 20.45 -17.98 21.35
CA ARG A 345 19.49 -17.73 22.45
C ARG A 345 18.28 -18.66 22.35
N ARG A 346 17.90 -19.30 23.46
CA ARG A 346 16.70 -20.17 23.53
C ARG A 346 15.45 -19.28 23.63
N TRP A 347 14.67 -19.21 22.56
CA TRP A 347 13.38 -18.51 22.55
C TRP A 347 12.35 -19.26 23.40
N GLY A 348 11.68 -18.58 24.35
CA GLY A 348 10.49 -19.10 25.03
C GLY A 348 10.65 -19.75 26.41
N LYS A 349 11.82 -19.68 27.08
CA LYS A 349 11.92 -20.02 28.51
C LYS A 349 12.46 -18.84 29.31
N ASN A 350 11.55 -17.95 29.74
CA ASN A 350 11.58 -17.32 31.07
C ASN A 350 10.35 -16.40 31.28
N LYS A 351 9.36 -16.92 32.02
CA LYS A 351 8.64 -16.21 33.10
C LYS A 351 7.66 -17.20 33.79
N ARG A 352 8.14 -17.88 34.82
CA ARG A 352 7.41 -17.92 36.09
C ARG A 352 8.30 -17.21 37.10
N VAL A 353 7.89 -15.98 37.42
CA VAL A 353 8.21 -15.32 38.68
C VAL A 353 7.29 -15.98 39.72
N ASP A 354 7.78 -16.10 40.95
CA ASP A 354 7.29 -16.83 42.14
C ASP A 354 8.27 -17.99 42.38
N GLU A 355 9.19 -18.00 43.37
CA GLU A 355 9.22 -17.40 44.70
C GLU A 355 10.66 -17.00 45.09
N VAL A 356 10.74 -16.00 45.96
CA VAL A 356 11.91 -15.69 46.79
C VAL A 356 12.00 -16.76 47.88
N GLY A 357 13.13 -17.45 48.00
CA GLY A 357 13.41 -18.35 49.11
C GLY A 357 14.90 -18.65 49.21
N CYS A 358 15.55 -18.10 50.22
CA CYS A 358 16.88 -18.50 50.67
C CYS A 358 16.78 -19.81 51.46
N GLY A 359 17.76 -20.71 51.32
CA GLY A 359 18.07 -21.70 52.37
C GLY A 359 18.30 -23.14 51.92
N ASP A 360 19.53 -23.59 52.21
CA ASP A 360 19.99 -24.91 52.64
C ASP A 360 20.23 -26.09 51.69
N ASP A 361 21.39 -26.70 51.97
CA ASP A 361 22.07 -27.83 51.37
C ASP A 361 21.41 -29.19 51.64
N ASN A 362 21.85 -30.17 50.84
CA ASN A 362 21.72 -31.63 50.94
C ASN A 362 20.38 -32.26 50.53
N ASP A 363 20.38 -32.97 49.38
CA ASP A 363 20.56 -34.43 49.42
C ASP A 363 20.69 -35.08 48.03
N LEU A 364 21.42 -36.18 48.02
CA LEU A 364 21.70 -37.09 46.91
C LEU A 364 20.42 -37.62 46.24
N HIS A 365 20.40 -37.75 44.91
CA HIS A 365 20.58 -39.05 44.24
C HIS A 365 20.24 -39.04 42.73
N LEU A 366 21.10 -39.78 42.01
CA LEU A 366 20.90 -40.50 40.74
C LEU A 366 21.10 -39.72 39.44
N ASP A 367 22.35 -39.83 38.98
CA ASP A 367 22.74 -39.78 37.57
C ASP A 367 21.83 -40.66 36.70
N GLY A 368 21.16 -40.01 35.77
CA GLY A 368 20.94 -40.54 34.44
C GLY A 368 21.30 -39.40 33.47
N PRO A 369 22.06 -39.63 32.40
CA PRO A 369 22.21 -38.61 31.37
C PRO A 369 20.81 -38.36 30.79
N ALA A 370 20.21 -37.23 31.18
CA ALA A 370 18.97 -36.78 30.56
C ALA A 370 19.26 -36.64 29.07
N GLU A 371 18.59 -37.48 28.27
CA GLU A 371 18.75 -37.54 26.83
C GLU A 371 18.73 -36.12 26.25
N PRO A 372 19.72 -35.77 25.40
CA PRO A 372 19.65 -34.51 24.68
C PRO A 372 18.40 -34.56 23.81
N ALA A 373 17.45 -33.65 24.06
CA ALA A 373 16.28 -33.48 23.21
C ALA A 373 16.74 -33.45 21.75
N ALA A 374 16.26 -34.42 20.97
CA ALA A 374 16.57 -34.60 19.56
C ALA A 374 16.38 -33.27 18.81
N GLY A 375 17.49 -32.74 18.28
CA GLY A 375 17.51 -31.45 17.57
C GLY A 375 18.79 -30.63 17.75
N ALA A 376 19.73 -31.08 18.60
CA ALA A 376 20.97 -30.37 18.90
C ALA A 376 22.15 -30.66 17.95
N GLU A 377 22.01 -31.53 16.96
CA GLU A 377 23.09 -31.81 15.99
C GLU A 377 22.62 -31.57 14.56
N ASN A 378 23.10 -30.46 13.96
CA ASN A 378 23.48 -30.36 12.54
C ASN A 378 23.80 -28.90 12.22
N ASN A 379 24.93 -28.40 12.72
CA ASN A 379 25.38 -27.03 12.51
C ASN A 379 26.11 -26.89 11.16
N LYS A 380 25.40 -27.03 10.03
CA LYS A 380 25.97 -26.72 8.70
C LYS A 380 25.85 -25.21 8.44
N GLY A 381 26.90 -24.46 8.77
CA GLY A 381 27.03 -23.04 8.46
C GLY A 381 26.26 -22.08 9.37
N GLY A 382 25.95 -22.45 10.61
CA GLY A 382 25.29 -21.57 11.59
C GLY A 382 23.76 -21.49 11.48
N TYR A 383 23.14 -22.23 10.55
CA TYR A 383 21.69 -22.29 10.39
C TYR A 383 21.10 -23.45 11.19
N ARG A 384 19.89 -23.24 11.72
CA ARG A 384 19.12 -24.23 12.49
C ARG A 384 17.72 -24.39 11.90
N ILE A 385 17.10 -25.56 12.09
CA ILE A 385 15.71 -25.82 11.69
C ILE A 385 14.79 -25.09 12.69
N PRO A 386 13.95 -24.14 12.24
CA PRO A 386 12.98 -23.49 13.13
C PRO A 386 11.86 -24.47 13.50
N THR A 387 11.43 -24.51 14.76
CA THR A 387 10.33 -25.39 15.22
C THR A 387 9.33 -24.61 16.09
N GLY A 388 8.09 -25.10 16.16
CA GLY A 388 7.03 -24.49 16.96
C GLY A 388 6.14 -23.51 16.17
N GLY A 389 4.86 -23.48 16.55
CA GLY A 389 3.88 -22.55 16.01
C GLY A 389 3.67 -22.76 14.51
N TRP A 390 3.70 -21.68 13.73
CA TRP A 390 3.53 -21.76 12.27
C TRP A 390 4.68 -22.49 11.56
N PHE A 391 5.86 -22.57 12.16
CA PHE A 391 6.97 -23.31 11.55
C PHE A 391 6.73 -24.81 11.48
N ASP A 392 5.82 -25.36 12.29
CA ASP A 392 5.50 -26.79 12.24
C ASP A 392 4.70 -27.17 10.99
N GLN A 393 4.04 -26.19 10.35
CA GLN A 393 3.27 -26.41 9.13
C GLN A 393 4.02 -25.93 7.88
N VAL A 394 4.74 -24.81 8.01
CA VAL A 394 5.37 -24.14 6.86
C VAL A 394 6.81 -23.73 7.15
N SER A 395 7.62 -23.69 6.09
CA SER A 395 9.05 -23.40 6.17
C SER A 395 9.32 -21.92 6.42
N CYS A 396 8.45 -21.07 5.87
CA CYS A 396 8.58 -19.62 5.88
C CYS A 396 7.37 -18.97 6.55
N ALA A 397 7.20 -19.21 7.86
CA ALA A 397 6.11 -18.63 8.64
C ALA A 397 6.09 -17.09 8.61
N ASN A 398 7.25 -16.45 8.52
CA ASN A 398 7.34 -14.99 8.37
C ASN A 398 6.70 -14.52 7.06
N PHE A 399 6.98 -15.18 5.94
CA PHE A 399 6.38 -14.84 4.65
C PHE A 399 4.87 -15.11 4.64
N LEU A 400 4.40 -16.17 5.30
CA LEU A 400 2.97 -16.43 5.45
C LEU A 400 2.28 -15.26 6.19
N GLY A 401 2.85 -14.84 7.32
CA GLY A 401 2.33 -13.69 8.07
C GLY A 401 2.28 -12.41 7.24
N GLU A 402 3.31 -12.16 6.44
CA GLU A 402 3.38 -10.98 5.55
C GLU A 402 2.31 -11.04 4.44
N LEU A 403 2.01 -12.20 3.88
CA LEU A 403 0.90 -12.36 2.93
C LEU A 403 -0.46 -12.10 3.59
N MET A 404 -0.67 -12.61 4.80
CA MET A 404 -1.90 -12.33 5.56
C MET A 404 -2.02 -10.83 5.86
N GLU A 405 -0.91 -10.19 6.26
CA GLU A 405 -0.85 -8.76 6.56
C GLU A 405 -1.31 -7.94 5.36
N TRP A 406 -0.69 -8.15 4.19
CA TRP A 406 -1.01 -7.39 2.99
C TRP A 406 -2.36 -7.76 2.37
N ALA A 407 -2.86 -8.99 2.56
CA ALA A 407 -4.23 -9.33 2.20
C ALA A 407 -5.25 -8.53 3.05
N GLY A 408 -5.00 -8.40 4.36
CA GLY A 408 -5.78 -7.54 5.24
C GLY A 408 -5.75 -6.06 4.82
N TYR A 409 -4.58 -5.57 4.43
CA TYR A 409 -4.40 -4.21 3.90
C TYR A 409 -5.27 -3.95 2.65
N VAL A 410 -5.33 -4.88 1.69
CA VAL A 410 -6.18 -4.77 0.50
C VAL A 410 -7.65 -4.62 0.89
N LEU A 411 -8.15 -5.43 1.83
CA LEU A 411 -9.53 -5.35 2.29
C LEU A 411 -9.86 -3.99 2.92
N VAL A 412 -8.96 -3.47 3.77
CA VAL A 412 -9.12 -2.15 4.39
C VAL A 412 -9.17 -1.06 3.33
N VAL A 413 -8.20 -1.02 2.42
CA VAL A 413 -8.11 0.02 1.38
C VAL A 413 -9.32 -0.04 0.45
N ALA A 414 -9.75 -1.25 0.07
CA ALA A 414 -10.97 -1.43 -0.72
C ALA A 414 -12.21 -0.87 0.01
N ALA A 415 -12.37 -1.14 1.30
CA ALA A 415 -13.51 -0.65 2.07
C ALA A 415 -13.50 0.89 2.25
N VAL A 416 -12.35 1.48 2.56
CA VAL A 416 -12.24 2.93 2.85
C VAL A 416 -12.17 3.81 1.62
N THR A 417 -11.94 3.22 0.45
CA THR A 417 -12.00 3.92 -0.84
C THR A 417 -13.27 3.60 -1.61
N ALA A 418 -14.12 2.70 -1.12
CA ALA A 418 -15.38 2.36 -1.74
C ALA A 418 -16.37 3.54 -1.69
N GLY A 419 -17.12 3.73 -2.77
CA GLY A 419 -18.15 4.76 -2.85
C GLY A 419 -17.59 6.18 -2.71
N THR A 420 -16.43 6.44 -3.34
CA THR A 420 -15.84 7.79 -3.45
C THR A 420 -16.80 8.82 -4.06
N ASP A 421 -17.83 8.35 -4.76
CA ASP A 421 -19.04 9.09 -5.06
C ASP A 421 -20.29 8.31 -4.58
N CYS A 422 -21.12 8.92 -3.72
CA CYS A 422 -22.36 8.30 -3.26
C CYS A 422 -23.34 8.04 -4.42
N SER A 423 -23.22 8.79 -5.52
CA SER A 423 -24.06 8.65 -6.70
C SER A 423 -23.80 7.34 -7.43
N GLU A 424 -22.56 6.81 -7.44
CA GLU A 424 -22.24 5.52 -8.08
C GLU A 424 -23.00 4.35 -7.47
N VAL A 425 -23.12 4.32 -6.14
CA VAL A 425 -23.87 3.27 -5.44
C VAL A 425 -25.38 3.43 -5.66
N ALA A 426 -25.87 4.67 -5.76
CA ALA A 426 -27.26 4.95 -6.10
C ALA A 426 -27.57 4.56 -7.56
N THR A 427 -26.68 4.87 -8.50
CA THR A 427 -26.78 4.46 -9.91
C THR A 427 -26.73 2.95 -10.04
N LEU A 428 -25.85 2.27 -9.31
CA LEU A 428 -25.79 0.80 -9.28
C LEU A 428 -27.09 0.18 -8.76
N ALA A 429 -27.65 0.76 -7.68
CA ALA A 429 -28.92 0.32 -7.14
C ALA A 429 -30.10 0.60 -8.10
N ALA A 430 -30.00 1.67 -8.91
CA ALA A 430 -30.97 2.01 -9.95
C ALA A 430 -30.82 1.17 -11.24
N THR A 431 -29.61 0.85 -11.70
CA THR A 431 -29.39 0.04 -12.92
C THR A 431 -29.64 -1.44 -12.69
N SER A 432 -29.33 -1.96 -11.50
CA SER A 432 -29.75 -3.31 -11.09
C SER A 432 -31.28 -3.43 -10.98
N SER A 433 -32.01 -2.31 -10.86
CA SER A 433 -33.48 -2.29 -10.89
C SER A 433 -34.06 -2.36 -12.31
N SER A 434 -33.36 -1.83 -13.33
CA SER A 434 -33.83 -1.77 -14.73
C SER A 434 -33.33 -2.91 -15.63
N ALA A 435 -32.11 -3.42 -15.43
CA ALA A 435 -31.56 -4.49 -16.27
C ALA A 435 -32.27 -5.85 -16.11
N TYR A 436 -32.84 -6.12 -14.92
CA TYR A 436 -33.61 -7.35 -14.67
C TYR A 436 -35.05 -7.31 -15.20
N ALA A 437 -35.57 -6.15 -15.61
CA ALA A 437 -36.91 -6.04 -16.19
C ALA A 437 -36.98 -6.57 -17.63
N ASN A 438 -35.84 -6.78 -18.30
CA ASN A 438 -35.77 -7.23 -19.69
C ASN A 438 -35.23 -8.67 -19.89
N SER A 439 -35.04 -9.45 -18.83
CA SER A 439 -34.61 -10.86 -18.96
C SER A 439 -35.77 -11.87 -19.00
N ALA A 440 -37.03 -11.41 -19.03
CA ALA A 440 -38.21 -12.26 -19.25
C ALA A 440 -38.46 -12.47 -20.74
N GLY A 441 -37.54 -13.20 -21.38
CA GLY A 441 -37.69 -13.60 -22.77
C GLY A 441 -36.43 -14.28 -23.23
N TRP A 442 -36.50 -15.59 -23.37
CA TRP A 442 -36.20 -16.33 -24.61
C TRP A 442 -35.86 -17.79 -24.24
N TYR A 443 -36.86 -18.65 -24.45
CA TYR A 443 -36.67 -20.08 -24.67
C TYR A 443 -36.07 -20.29 -26.07
N GLY A 444 -35.08 -21.16 -26.23
CA GLY A 444 -34.69 -21.68 -27.54
C GLY A 444 -33.22 -22.06 -27.74
N SER A 445 -32.92 -23.34 -27.49
CA SER A 445 -32.10 -24.24 -28.32
C SER A 445 -30.67 -23.86 -28.74
N GLY A 446 -29.67 -24.67 -28.30
CA GLY A 446 -28.42 -24.88 -29.05
C GLY A 446 -27.16 -25.06 -28.17
N LEU A 447 -26.62 -26.28 -28.11
CA LEU A 447 -25.38 -26.62 -27.42
C LEU A 447 -24.16 -25.95 -28.09
N LEU A 448 -23.36 -25.25 -27.29
CA LEU A 448 -22.02 -24.71 -27.59
C LEU A 448 -21.93 -23.51 -28.57
N HIS A 449 -22.47 -22.38 -28.14
CA HIS A 449 -21.86 -21.05 -28.37
C HIS A 449 -22.11 -20.23 -27.11
N ILE A 450 -21.08 -19.86 -26.35
CA ILE A 450 -21.22 -18.83 -25.31
C ILE A 450 -21.03 -17.48 -26.01
N PRO A 451 -22.07 -16.69 -26.21
CA PRO A 451 -21.93 -15.43 -26.93
C PRO A 451 -21.20 -14.40 -26.04
N SER A 452 -20.47 -13.47 -26.64
CA SER A 452 -19.78 -12.38 -25.91
C SER A 452 -20.74 -11.58 -25.02
N TRP A 453 -22.03 -11.48 -25.40
CA TRP A 453 -23.08 -10.88 -24.60
C TRP A 453 -23.45 -11.69 -23.34
N PHE A 454 -23.15 -12.99 -23.26
CA PHE A 454 -23.37 -13.80 -22.06
C PHE A 454 -22.28 -13.51 -21.01
N LEU A 455 -21.01 -13.37 -21.41
CA LEU A 455 -19.95 -12.93 -20.49
C LEU A 455 -20.15 -11.48 -20.05
N THR A 456 -20.52 -10.56 -20.94
CA THR A 456 -20.72 -9.16 -20.55
C THR A 456 -22.05 -8.93 -19.84
N ASN A 457 -23.15 -9.62 -20.15
CA ASN A 457 -24.41 -9.41 -19.44
C ASN A 457 -24.55 -10.30 -18.19
N PHE A 458 -24.20 -11.59 -18.22
CA PHE A 458 -24.40 -12.46 -17.06
C PHE A 458 -23.38 -12.21 -15.94
N VAL A 459 -22.12 -11.91 -16.30
CA VAL A 459 -21.07 -11.63 -15.29
C VAL A 459 -21.16 -10.19 -14.78
N LEU A 460 -21.34 -9.16 -15.63
CA LEU A 460 -21.48 -7.78 -15.11
C LEU A 460 -22.82 -7.49 -14.42
N HIS A 461 -23.91 -8.21 -14.75
CA HIS A 461 -25.22 -7.99 -14.09
C HIS A 461 -25.49 -8.98 -12.95
N SER A 462 -24.52 -9.81 -12.56
CA SER A 462 -24.61 -10.57 -11.31
C SER A 462 -24.67 -9.60 -10.13
N PRO A 463 -25.63 -9.75 -9.20
CA PRO A 463 -25.73 -8.88 -8.02
C PRO A 463 -24.45 -8.90 -7.18
N ILE A 464 -23.69 -10.01 -7.22
CA ILE A 464 -22.41 -10.12 -6.52
C ILE A 464 -21.33 -9.26 -7.21
N VAL A 465 -21.24 -9.31 -8.53
CA VAL A 465 -20.25 -8.53 -9.28
C VAL A 465 -20.55 -7.03 -9.19
N ALA A 466 -21.83 -6.66 -9.26
CA ALA A 466 -22.30 -5.29 -9.02
C ALA A 466 -21.84 -4.78 -7.64
N VAL A 467 -22.09 -5.55 -6.57
CA VAL A 467 -21.64 -5.19 -5.21
C VAL A 467 -20.12 -5.07 -5.13
N LEU A 468 -19.36 -6.00 -5.74
CA LEU A 468 -17.89 -5.97 -5.72
C LEU A 468 -17.30 -4.80 -6.51
N GLN A 469 -17.96 -4.34 -7.57
CA GLN A 469 -17.51 -3.17 -8.36
C GLN A 469 -17.42 -1.90 -7.51
N VAL A 470 -18.26 -1.74 -6.48
CA VAL A 470 -18.22 -0.60 -5.54
C VAL A 470 -16.88 -0.50 -4.80
N PHE A 471 -16.19 -1.63 -4.63
CA PHE A 471 -14.91 -1.75 -3.95
C PHE A 471 -13.72 -1.77 -4.93
N ALA A 472 -13.98 -1.85 -6.24
CA ALA A 472 -12.97 -1.95 -7.29
C ALA A 472 -12.54 -0.56 -7.79
N THR A 473 -11.96 0.24 -6.89
CA THR A 473 -11.48 1.59 -7.23
C THR A 473 -10.02 1.58 -7.72
N PRO A 474 -9.58 2.60 -8.47
CA PRO A 474 -8.15 2.78 -8.78
C PRO A 474 -7.26 2.80 -7.53
N TYR A 475 -7.79 3.29 -6.40
CA TYR A 475 -7.08 3.36 -5.12
C TYR A 475 -6.96 1.98 -4.46
N ALA A 476 -8.01 1.16 -4.50
CA ALA A 476 -7.96 -0.23 -4.06
C ALA A 476 -7.00 -1.07 -4.93
N LEU A 477 -6.92 -0.76 -6.22
CA LEU A 477 -5.98 -1.41 -7.14
C LEU A 477 -4.51 -1.16 -6.77
N ALA A 478 -4.17 -0.01 -6.19
CA ALA A 478 -2.82 0.26 -5.67
C ALA A 478 -2.44 -0.70 -4.54
N ALA A 479 -3.37 -0.97 -3.61
CA ALA A 479 -3.13 -1.96 -2.56
C ALA A 479 -3.05 -3.38 -3.11
N LEU A 480 -3.95 -3.75 -4.04
CA LEU A 480 -3.98 -5.08 -4.65
C LEU A 480 -2.71 -5.35 -5.48
N SER A 481 -2.27 -4.38 -6.27
CA SER A 481 -1.04 -4.51 -7.07
C SER A 481 0.20 -4.67 -6.20
N PHE A 482 0.25 -4.00 -5.05
CA PHE A 482 1.30 -4.23 -4.06
C PHE A 482 1.23 -5.64 -3.44
N PHE A 483 0.04 -6.10 -3.03
CA PHE A 483 -0.13 -7.48 -2.54
C PHE A 483 0.33 -8.52 -3.58
N VAL A 484 -0.06 -8.36 -4.84
CA VAL A 484 0.37 -9.23 -5.94
C VAL A 484 1.89 -9.18 -6.12
N TYR A 485 2.51 -8.00 -6.00
CA TYR A 485 3.98 -7.89 -6.02
C TYR A 485 4.63 -8.67 -4.87
N VAL A 486 4.13 -8.49 -3.64
CA VAL A 486 4.64 -9.23 -2.47
C VAL A 486 4.50 -10.73 -2.69
N TRP A 487 3.35 -11.20 -3.18
CA TRP A 487 3.13 -12.60 -3.54
C TRP A 487 4.15 -13.10 -4.56
N CYS A 488 4.31 -12.37 -5.66
CA CYS A 488 5.26 -12.68 -6.73
C CYS A 488 6.73 -12.67 -6.27
N ASN A 489 7.05 -11.91 -5.22
CA ASN A 489 8.40 -11.88 -4.64
C ASN A 489 8.63 -12.99 -3.60
N LEU A 490 7.68 -13.19 -2.69
CA LEU A 490 7.83 -14.08 -1.54
C LEU A 490 7.57 -15.55 -1.87
N VAL A 491 6.63 -15.87 -2.77
CA VAL A 491 6.29 -17.26 -3.10
C VAL A 491 7.47 -18.02 -3.71
N PRO A 492 8.14 -17.53 -4.77
CA PRO A 492 9.33 -18.21 -5.31
C PRO A 492 10.44 -18.35 -4.28
N ARG A 493 10.60 -17.33 -3.42
CA ARG A 493 11.61 -17.32 -2.37
C ARG A 493 11.33 -18.34 -1.27
N ALA A 494 10.06 -18.52 -0.90
CA ALA A 494 9.64 -19.53 0.06
C ALA A 494 9.93 -20.95 -0.44
N VAL A 495 9.62 -21.20 -1.72
CA VAL A 495 9.92 -22.48 -2.38
C VAL A 495 11.41 -22.76 -2.40
N GLU A 496 12.24 -21.76 -2.72
CA GLU A 496 13.69 -21.93 -2.70
C GLU A 496 14.24 -22.13 -1.27
N HIS A 497 13.70 -21.43 -0.27
CA HIS A 497 14.07 -21.66 1.13
C HIS A 497 13.71 -23.07 1.60
N HIS A 498 12.52 -23.56 1.22
CA HIS A 498 12.10 -24.92 1.50
C HIS A 498 13.06 -25.93 0.86
N ARG A 499 13.38 -25.79 -0.43
CA ARG A 499 14.37 -26.64 -1.12
C ARG A 499 15.72 -26.62 -0.42
N TRP A 500 16.21 -25.44 -0.09
CA TRP A 500 17.48 -25.28 0.62
C TRP A 500 17.49 -26.01 1.97
N TYR A 501 16.39 -25.97 2.74
CA TYR A 501 16.30 -26.72 3.99
C TYR A 501 16.36 -28.24 3.77
N ARG A 502 15.66 -28.75 2.75
CA ARG A 502 15.72 -30.18 2.37
C ARG A 502 17.12 -30.59 1.98
N ASP A 503 17.80 -29.81 1.14
CA ASP A 503 19.16 -30.09 0.67
C ASP A 503 20.18 -30.02 1.82
N THR A 504 19.98 -29.12 2.79
CA THR A 504 20.93 -28.87 3.88
C THR A 504 20.80 -29.89 5.01
N PHE A 505 19.57 -30.20 5.42
CA PHE A 505 19.26 -31.01 6.60
C PHE A 505 18.77 -32.43 6.26
N GLY A 506 18.48 -32.72 4.99
CA GLY A 506 18.13 -34.05 4.50
C GLY A 506 16.91 -34.63 5.20
N VAL A 507 17.03 -35.90 5.60
CA VAL A 507 15.95 -36.72 6.18
C VAL A 507 15.32 -36.05 7.42
N VAL A 508 16.14 -35.44 8.29
CA VAL A 508 15.66 -34.77 9.51
C VAL A 508 14.62 -33.69 9.22
N TYR A 509 14.75 -33.00 8.09
CA TYR A 509 13.80 -31.97 7.69
C TYR A 509 12.60 -32.54 6.92
N ASP A 510 12.84 -33.55 6.08
CA ASP A 510 11.79 -34.20 5.29
C ASP A 510 10.75 -34.91 6.18
N ASP A 511 11.15 -35.45 7.32
CA ASP A 511 10.28 -36.09 8.32
C ASP A 511 9.30 -35.10 9.00
N LEU A 512 9.54 -33.79 8.90
CA LEU A 512 8.64 -32.77 9.45
C LEU A 512 7.42 -32.52 8.56
N HIS A 513 7.39 -33.06 7.33
CA HIS A 513 6.28 -32.96 6.38
C HIS A 513 5.74 -31.54 6.13
N ARG A 514 6.61 -30.54 6.25
CA ARG A 514 6.25 -29.13 6.09
C ARG A 514 5.99 -28.76 4.63
N ARG A 515 5.23 -27.69 4.47
CA ARG A 515 5.05 -26.99 3.20
C ARG A 515 5.96 -25.76 3.12
N ALA A 516 6.14 -25.16 1.95
CA ALA A 516 7.01 -24.02 1.78
C ALA A 516 6.44 -22.75 2.44
N LEU A 517 5.14 -22.49 2.27
CA LEU A 517 4.48 -21.23 2.58
C LEU A 517 3.01 -21.35 2.98
N ILE A 518 2.19 -22.12 2.26
CA ILE A 518 0.75 -22.25 2.50
C ILE A 518 0.48 -23.61 3.13
N PRO A 519 -0.04 -23.66 4.38
CA PRO A 519 -0.33 -24.93 5.05
C PRO A 519 -1.19 -25.86 4.21
N GLY A 520 -0.77 -27.12 4.09
CA GLY A 520 -1.49 -28.14 3.32
C GLY A 520 -1.41 -28.02 1.79
N ILE A 521 -0.93 -26.89 1.25
CA ILE A 521 -0.97 -26.61 -0.21
C ILE A 521 0.43 -26.49 -0.80
N LEU A 522 1.19 -25.47 -0.39
CA LEU A 522 2.45 -25.07 -1.05
C LEU A 522 3.58 -24.95 -0.06
#